data_AF-A0A6N3J1Y8-F1
#
_entry.id   AF-A0A6N3J1Y8-F1
#
_cell.length_a   1.000
_cell.length_b   1.000
_cell.length_c   1.000
_cell.angle_alpha   90.00
_cell.angle_beta   90.00
_cell.angle_gamma   90.00
#
_symmetry.space_group_name_H-M   'P 1'
#
loop_
_entity.id
_entity.type
_entity.pdbx_description
1 polymer ?
#
loop_
_entity_poly.entity_id
_entity_poly.type
_entity_poly.pdbx_seq_one_letter_code
_entity_poly.pdbx_strand_id
1 'polypeptide(L)'
;MEKSTQWNPEKGIGPVGWVAMLLCITLFIYEHFWGNGFTTMVVMLYCSFLLPSVLLTRRVQERYFIYTLEYISAFRKFTIMMTVIFLCVWLLATYTPLIR
;
A
#
# COMPACT_ATOMS: atom_id res chain seq x y z
N MET A 1 33.14 -16.96 -5.85
CA MET A 1 31.74 -16.76 -5.40
C MET A 1 31.79 -16.26 -3.98
N GLU A 2 31.62 -14.96 -3.79
CA GLU A 2 31.84 -14.30 -2.50
C GLU A 2 30.53 -14.15 -1.74
N LYS A 3 30.61 -14.47 -0.44
CA LYS A 3 29.53 -14.65 0.52
C LYS A 3 28.89 -13.29 0.84
N SER A 4 27.74 -12.95 0.23
CA SER A 4 26.96 -11.76 0.57
C SER A 4 25.64 -12.10 1.31
N THR A 5 25.70 -13.08 2.22
CA THR A 5 24.64 -13.46 3.16
C THR A 5 24.71 -12.65 4.45
N GLN A 6 24.74 -11.32 4.37
CA GLN A 6 24.41 -10.48 5.51
C GLN A 6 23.09 -9.77 5.24
N TRP A 7 22.03 -10.35 5.79
CA TRP A 7 20.75 -9.68 6.00
C TRP A 7 21.02 -8.54 6.98
N ASN A 8 20.93 -7.30 6.51
CA ASN A 8 21.10 -6.12 7.34
C ASN A 8 19.70 -5.68 7.85
N PRO A 9 19.35 -5.98 9.13
CA PRO A 9 18.06 -5.58 9.73
C PRO A 9 17.84 -4.06 9.73
N GLU A 10 18.91 -3.28 9.66
CA GLU A 10 18.88 -1.82 9.80
C GLU A 10 18.28 -1.12 8.58
N LYS A 11 18.01 -1.89 7.51
CA LYS A 11 17.26 -1.44 6.32
C LYS A 11 15.82 -1.97 6.36
N GLY A 12 15.19 -1.87 7.53
CA GLY A 12 13.76 -2.12 7.72
C GLY A 12 12.88 -1.14 6.92
N ILE A 13 11.56 -1.30 7.05
CA ILE A 13 10.52 -0.49 6.39
C ILE A 13 10.95 0.97 6.36
N GLY A 14 11.16 1.50 5.15
CA GLY A 14 11.56 2.88 4.97
C GLY A 14 10.51 3.84 5.54
N PRO A 15 10.85 5.11 5.82
CA PRO A 15 9.93 6.08 6.40
C PRO A 15 8.61 6.20 5.62
N VAL A 16 8.65 6.03 4.30
CA VAL A 16 7.45 6.01 3.43
C VAL A 16 6.48 4.87 3.79
N GLY A 17 6.99 3.69 4.13
CA GLY A 17 6.13 2.57 4.51
C GLY A 17 5.49 2.74 5.88
N TRP A 18 6.19 3.39 6.82
CA TRP A 18 5.63 3.78 8.11
C TRP A 18 4.49 4.79 7.95
N VAL A 19 4.70 5.83 7.12
CA VAL A 19 3.65 6.82 6.81
C VAL A 19 2.43 6.13 6.18
N ALA A 20 2.64 5.21 5.24
CA ALA A 20 1.55 4.48 4.60
C ALA A 20 0.78 3.58 5.57
N MET A 21 1.46 2.91 6.51
CA MET A 21 0.80 2.12 7.55
C MET A 21 -0.01 3.00 8.52
N LEU A 22 0.55 4.13 8.96
CA LEU A 22 -0.18 5.09 9.80
C LEU A 22 -1.44 5.64 9.10
N LEU A 23 -1.35 5.88 7.78
CA LEU A 23 -2.48 6.31 6.97
C LEU A 23 -3.58 5.22 6.89
N CYS A 24 -3.24 3.95 6.64
CA CYS A 24 -4.25 2.85 6.69
C CYS A 24 -4.89 2.76 8.09
N ILE A 25 -4.12 2.85 9.18
CA ILE A 25 -4.67 2.77 10.54
C ILE A 25 -5.66 3.92 10.79
N THR A 26 -5.32 5.14 10.36
CA THR A 26 -6.18 6.32 10.52
C THR A 26 -7.49 6.17 9.74
N LEU A 27 -7.42 5.64 8.51
CA LEU A 27 -8.60 5.33 7.70
C LEU A 27 -9.49 4.26 8.35
N PHE A 28 -8.91 3.22 8.93
CA PHE A 28 -9.65 2.19 9.66
C PHE A 28 -10.39 2.75 10.88
N ILE A 29 -9.73 3.63 11.64
CA ILE A 29 -10.34 4.30 12.80
C ILE A 29 -11.50 5.17 12.33
N TYR A 30 -11.32 5.95 11.26
CA TYR A 30 -12.40 6.78 10.71
C TYR A 30 -13.61 5.95 10.28
N GLU A 31 -13.39 4.87 9.53
CA GLU A 31 -14.46 3.95 9.11
C GLU A 31 -15.14 3.27 10.29
N HIS A 32 -14.44 2.97 11.37
CA HIS A 32 -15.05 2.35 12.54
C HIS A 32 -16.12 3.24 13.18
N PHE A 33 -15.94 4.57 13.15
CA PHE A 33 -16.86 5.52 13.77
C PHE A 33 -17.88 6.13 12.77
N TRP A 34 -17.50 6.32 11.51
CA TRP A 34 -18.29 7.03 10.48
C TRP A 34 -18.53 6.23 9.19
N GLY A 35 -18.09 4.98 9.13
CA GLY A 35 -18.15 4.16 7.92
C GLY A 35 -19.56 3.71 7.55
N ASN A 36 -19.79 3.60 6.25
CA ASN A 36 -20.94 2.97 5.62
C ASN A 36 -20.45 1.71 4.87
N GLY A 37 -21.34 0.76 4.56
CA GLY A 37 -20.96 -0.51 3.89
C GLY A 37 -20.17 -0.29 2.59
N PHE A 38 -20.47 0.78 1.85
CA PHE A 38 -19.73 1.16 0.65
C PHE A 38 -18.33 1.72 0.95
N THR A 39 -18.20 2.66 1.90
CA THR A 39 -16.91 3.29 2.22
C THR A 39 -15.94 2.28 2.83
N THR A 40 -16.46 1.35 3.62
CA THR A 40 -15.67 0.27 4.22
C THR A 40 -15.10 -0.67 3.15
N MET A 41 -15.88 -1.03 2.13
CA MET A 41 -15.36 -1.81 0.99
C MET A 41 -14.24 -1.07 0.23
N VAL A 42 -14.39 0.25 0.05
CA VAL A 42 -13.37 1.07 -0.62
C VAL A 42 -12.07 1.12 0.20
N VAL A 43 -12.15 1.26 1.53
CA VAL A 43 -10.96 1.24 2.41
C VAL A 43 -10.28 -0.12 2.43
N MET A 44 -11.04 -1.22 2.42
CA MET A 44 -10.47 -2.57 2.31
C MET A 44 -9.71 -2.78 0.99
N LEU A 45 -10.26 -2.30 -0.12
CA LEU A 45 -9.58 -2.32 -1.42
C LEU A 45 -8.32 -1.45 -1.39
N TYR A 46 -8.38 -0.25 -0.82
CA TYR A 46 -7.24 0.62 -0.63
C TYR A 46 -6.10 -0.08 0.13
N CYS A 47 -6.38 -0.68 1.29
CA CYS A 47 -5.34 -1.36 2.07
C CYS A 47 -4.81 -2.63 1.37
N SER A 48 -5.64 -3.33 0.57
CA SER A 48 -5.22 -4.49 -0.22
C SER A 48 -4.19 -4.12 -1.30
N PHE A 49 -4.30 -2.94 -1.91
CA PHE A 49 -3.33 -2.44 -2.90
C PHE A 49 -2.15 -1.70 -2.26
N LEU A 50 -2.29 -1.19 -1.04
CA LEU A 50 -1.24 -0.50 -0.30
C LEU A 50 -0.16 -1.46 0.21
N LEU A 51 -0.53 -2.64 0.71
CA LEU A 51 0.40 -3.67 1.15
C LEU A 51 1.45 -4.05 0.08
N PRO A 52 1.07 -4.46 -1.15
CA PRO A 52 2.05 -4.75 -2.19
C PRO A 52 2.81 -3.50 -2.64
N SER A 53 2.18 -2.32 -2.65
CA SER A 53 2.87 -1.06 -2.99
C SER A 53 4.06 -0.73 -2.07
N VAL A 54 3.92 -1.03 -0.78
CA VAL A 54 4.89 -0.71 0.29
C VAL A 54 5.84 -1.87 0.58
N LEU A 55 5.33 -3.11 0.64
CA LEU A 55 6.12 -4.29 1.01
C LEU A 55 6.97 -4.84 -0.14
N LEU A 56 6.61 -4.58 -1.40
CA LEU A 56 7.46 -4.88 -2.57
C LEU A 56 8.61 -3.86 -2.65
N THR A 57 9.56 -3.99 -1.73
CA THR A 57 10.76 -3.15 -1.68
C THR A 57 11.84 -3.71 -2.61
N ARG A 58 12.31 -2.86 -3.54
CA ARG A 58 13.36 -3.11 -4.55
C ARG A 58 14.56 -3.93 -4.05
N ARG A 59 14.99 -3.73 -2.80
CA ARG A 59 16.25 -4.31 -2.29
C ARG A 59 16.21 -5.80 -1.98
N VAL A 60 15.04 -6.36 -1.65
CA VAL A 60 14.90 -7.81 -1.44
C VAL A 60 14.76 -8.51 -2.79
N GLN A 61 14.13 -7.88 -3.78
CA GLN A 61 13.91 -8.50 -5.10
C GLN A 61 15.08 -8.35 -6.07
N GLU A 62 15.83 -7.25 -6.02
CA GLU A 62 17.07 -7.03 -6.81
C GLU A 62 18.12 -8.12 -6.58
N ARG A 63 18.13 -8.77 -5.41
CA ARG A 63 19.10 -9.83 -5.07
C ARG A 63 18.71 -11.22 -5.53
N TYR A 64 17.42 -11.51 -5.75
CA TYR A 64 16.94 -12.89 -5.95
C TYR A 64 16.13 -13.11 -7.24
N PHE A 65 15.59 -12.07 -7.88
CA PHE A 65 14.65 -12.21 -9.00
C PHE A 65 14.90 -11.19 -10.13
N ILE A 66 16.04 -11.29 -10.80
CA ILE A 66 16.44 -10.36 -11.88
C ILE A 66 15.43 -10.37 -13.05
N TYR A 67 14.93 -11.54 -13.46
CA TYR A 67 13.97 -11.66 -14.56
C TYR A 67 12.54 -11.20 -14.20
N THR A 68 12.18 -11.22 -12.92
CA THR A 68 10.83 -10.84 -12.46
C THR A 68 10.74 -9.35 -12.13
N LEU A 69 11.88 -8.66 -12.11
CA LEU A 69 12.03 -7.29 -11.63
C LEU A 69 11.29 -6.26 -12.50
N GLU A 70 11.27 -6.46 -13.82
CA GLU A 70 10.52 -5.62 -14.75
C GLU A 70 9.01 -5.71 -14.51
N TYR A 71 8.49 -6.93 -14.34
CA TYR A 71 7.08 -7.18 -14.03
C TYR A 71 6.69 -6.59 -12.68
N ILE A 72 7.53 -6.77 -11.65
CA ILE A 72 7.28 -6.23 -10.31
C ILE A 72 7.28 -4.69 -10.32
N SER A 73 8.17 -4.07 -11.08
CA SER A 73 8.23 -2.61 -11.23
C SER A 73 6.96 -2.06 -11.88
N ALA A 74 6.47 -2.70 -12.94
CA ALA A 74 5.21 -2.34 -13.59
C ALA A 74 4.01 -2.55 -12.65
N PHE A 75 3.97 -3.68 -11.96
CA PHE A 75 2.93 -4.01 -10.98
C PHE A 75 2.88 -2.99 -9.84
N ARG A 76 4.03 -2.53 -9.33
CA ARG A 76 4.09 -1.52 -8.29
C ARG A 76 3.57 -0.16 -8.75
N LYS A 77 3.91 0.28 -9.96
CA LYS A 77 3.34 1.52 -10.52
C LYS A 77 1.83 1.41 -10.61
N PHE A 78 1.32 0.26 -11.06
CA PHE A 78 -0.11 -0.02 -11.11
C PHE A 78 -0.76 0.02 -9.72
N THR A 79 -0.19 -0.65 -8.71
CA THR A 79 -0.75 -0.64 -7.35
C THR A 79 -0.70 0.74 -6.72
N ILE A 80 0.35 1.53 -6.95
CA ILE A 80 0.40 2.93 -6.50
C ILE A 80 -0.73 3.74 -7.15
N MET A 81 -0.90 3.65 -8.48
CA MET A 81 -1.99 4.34 -9.18
C MET A 81 -3.36 3.96 -8.62
N MET A 82 -3.60 2.65 -8.38
CA MET A 82 -4.85 2.17 -7.79
C MET A 82 -5.06 2.67 -6.37
N THR A 83 -4.03 2.69 -5.51
CA THR A 83 -4.15 3.23 -4.15
C THR A 83 -4.55 4.70 -4.13
N VAL A 84 -4.01 5.52 -5.04
CA VAL A 84 -4.38 6.93 -5.17
C VAL A 84 -5.83 7.08 -5.62
N ILE A 85 -6.27 6.28 -6.61
CA ILE A 85 -7.65 6.31 -7.09
C ILE A 85 -8.63 5.93 -5.97
N PHE A 86 -8.38 4.85 -5.23
CA PHE A 86 -9.26 4.45 -4.13
C PHE A 86 -9.27 5.46 -2.98
N LEU A 87 -8.17 6.15 -2.72
CA LEU A 87 -8.13 7.24 -1.73
C LEU A 87 -8.98 8.43 -2.19
N CYS A 88 -8.93 8.80 -3.48
CA CYS A 88 -9.80 9.83 -4.05
C CYS A 88 -11.28 9.42 -4.00
N VAL A 89 -11.60 8.18 -4.34
CA VAL A 89 -12.97 7.64 -4.27
C VAL A 89 -13.47 7.63 -2.84
N TRP A 90 -12.62 7.26 -1.88
CA TRP A 90 -12.97 7.33 -0.46
C TRP A 90 -13.28 8.76 -0.03
N LEU A 91 -12.41 9.72 -0.35
CA LEU A 91 -12.66 11.14 -0.07
C LEU A 91 -13.98 11.63 -0.67
N LEU A 92 -14.23 11.33 -1.96
CA LEU A 92 -15.48 11.68 -2.62
C LEU A 92 -16.68 11.03 -1.92
N ALA A 93 -16.61 9.74 -1.58
CA ALA A 93 -17.69 9.05 -0.88
C ALA A 93 -17.91 9.60 0.54
N THR A 94 -16.88 10.11 1.20
CA THR A 94 -17.01 10.79 2.49
C THR A 94 -17.65 12.18 2.36
N TYR A 95 -17.30 12.97 1.34
CA TYR A 95 -17.82 14.33 1.15
C TYR A 95 -19.19 14.39 0.48
N THR A 96 -19.51 13.40 -0.35
CA THR A 96 -20.83 13.30 -0.98
C THR A 96 -21.65 12.34 -0.11
N PRO A 97 -22.57 12.83 0.74
CA PRO A 97 -23.47 11.97 1.50
C PRO A 97 -24.48 11.35 0.54
N LEU A 98 -24.04 10.42 -0.32
CA LEU A 98 -24.89 9.83 -1.35
C LEU A 98 -25.93 8.87 -0.76
N ILE A 99 -25.76 8.43 0.50
CA ILE A 99 -26.77 7.76 1.31
C ILE A 99 -26.53 8.16 2.78
N ARG A 100 -27.42 8.99 3.33
CA ARG A 100 -27.70 9.05 4.77
C ARG A 100 -29.09 8.46 4.99
#